data_AF-X0B8U8-F1
#
_entry.id   AF-X0B8U8-F1
#
_cell.length_a   1.000
_cell.length_b   1.000
_cell.length_c   1.000
_cell.angle_alpha   90.00
_cell.angle_beta   90.00
_cell.angle_gamma   90.00
#
_symmetry.space_group_name_H-M   'P 1'
#
loop_
_entity.id
_entity.type
_entity.pdbx_description
1 polymer ?
#
loop_
_entity_poly.entity_id
_entity_poly.type
_entity_poly.pdbx_seq_one_letter_code
_entity_poly.pdbx_strand_id
1 'polypeptide(L)'
;MGISAIRVGTRIAALYSERRTITAPDGHSAMPIIGFSTQQRPIVEGWVQGKVLTAFAHWAVSMCPDPAHPTQHALGTIFKATVIKASRVLGELAERCGWRGLFAFNQISELDLTFQGNSIAEGDTLVLCIRLVSELLGGKLQLPTCQNALTPLAQQEHRLMTEIQSRLTEIGGYGKHRTEAFNQHILPFCRPLVETIGHRMAYEAAQRSGISPDVLELYERLTTGKALIHLPAQDVSRVRCEDPLVDEQYETIIAQMRSEALCHDPIDDYITAPIVSEERWENFTESLLCFSPPASLDKCKPKL
;
A
#
# COMPACT_ATOMS: atom_id res chain seq x y z
N MET A 1 -0.70 12.76 -1.23
CA MET A 1 0.59 12.31 -0.66
C MET A 1 0.74 10.78 -0.63
N GLY A 2 -0.25 9.99 -0.19
CA GLY A 2 -0.07 8.53 -0.09
C GLY A 2 0.14 7.80 -1.41
N ILE A 3 -0.70 8.10 -2.41
CA ILE A 3 -0.58 7.51 -3.75
C ILE A 3 0.76 7.86 -4.38
N SER A 4 1.18 9.12 -4.28
CA SER A 4 2.48 9.58 -4.81
C SER A 4 3.65 8.90 -4.10
N ALA A 5 3.59 8.71 -2.77
CA ALA A 5 4.62 7.98 -2.03
C ALA A 5 4.74 6.53 -2.52
N ILE A 6 3.62 5.82 -2.65
CA ILE A 6 3.58 4.45 -3.20
C ILE A 6 4.21 4.43 -4.60
N ARG A 7 3.77 5.31 -5.50
CA ARG A 7 4.29 5.35 -6.88
C ARG A 7 5.80 5.66 -6.94
N VAL A 8 6.28 6.64 -6.18
CA VAL A 8 7.73 6.98 -6.09
C VAL A 8 8.52 5.80 -5.55
N GLY A 9 8.10 5.24 -4.41
CA GLY A 9 8.78 4.10 -3.78
C GLY A 9 8.84 2.88 -4.70
N THR A 10 7.74 2.57 -5.40
CA THR A 10 7.67 1.49 -6.39
C THR A 10 8.63 1.74 -7.54
N ARG A 11 8.66 2.96 -8.10
CA ARG A 11 9.55 3.31 -9.22
C ARG A 11 11.02 3.20 -8.83
N ILE A 12 11.41 3.69 -7.64
CA ILE A 12 12.77 3.56 -7.11
C ILE A 12 13.14 2.09 -6.96
N ALA A 13 12.29 1.29 -6.31
CA ALA A 13 12.55 -0.13 -6.09
C ALA A 13 12.65 -0.91 -7.40
N ALA A 14 11.80 -0.60 -8.39
CA ALA A 14 11.86 -1.21 -9.71
C ALA A 14 13.19 -0.91 -10.41
N LEU A 15 13.58 0.37 -10.50
CA LEU A 15 14.84 0.80 -11.15
C LEU A 15 16.07 0.22 -10.44
N TYR A 16 16.07 0.20 -9.11
CA TYR A 16 17.13 -0.43 -8.34
C TYR A 16 17.20 -1.95 -8.63
N SER A 17 16.06 -2.64 -8.68
CA SER A 17 16.00 -4.09 -8.86
C SER A 17 16.37 -4.55 -10.27
N GLU A 18 16.10 -3.74 -11.29
CA GLU A 18 16.52 -3.97 -12.68
C GLU A 18 18.05 -3.89 -12.81
N ARG A 19 18.70 -2.99 -12.06
CA ARG A 19 20.16 -2.80 -12.11
C ARG A 19 20.92 -3.74 -11.17
N ARG A 20 20.42 -3.95 -9.96
CA ARG A 20 21.15 -4.70 -8.93
C ARG A 20 21.25 -6.16 -9.35
N THR A 21 22.46 -6.64 -9.53
CA THR A 21 22.73 -8.04 -9.87
C THR A 21 23.27 -8.84 -8.68
N ILE A 22 23.06 -10.15 -8.75
CA ILE A 22 23.73 -11.16 -7.93
C ILE A 22 24.37 -12.21 -8.84
N THR A 23 25.26 -13.04 -8.29
CA THR A 23 25.80 -14.20 -9.01
C THR A 23 24.66 -15.19 -9.28
N ALA A 24 24.51 -15.59 -10.54
CA ALA A 24 23.52 -16.55 -10.96
C ALA A 24 23.87 -17.98 -10.47
N PRO A 25 22.92 -18.94 -10.53
CA PRO A 25 23.16 -20.32 -10.11
C PRO A 25 24.31 -21.03 -10.85
N ASP A 26 24.64 -20.56 -12.05
CA ASP A 26 25.78 -21.06 -12.84
C ASP A 26 27.16 -20.65 -12.27
N GLY A 27 27.19 -19.76 -11.27
CA GLY A 27 28.41 -19.27 -10.63
C GLY A 27 29.22 -18.25 -11.44
N HIS A 28 28.78 -17.91 -12.65
CA HIS A 28 29.58 -17.15 -13.62
C HIS A 28 28.86 -15.94 -14.20
N SER A 29 27.53 -15.98 -14.32
CA SER A 29 26.75 -14.87 -14.85
C SER A 29 26.17 -13.98 -13.74
N ALA A 30 25.89 -12.72 -14.10
CA ALA A 30 25.21 -11.78 -13.24
C ALA A 30 23.72 -11.78 -13.58
N MET A 31 22.85 -11.96 -12.58
CA MET A 31 21.40 -11.96 -12.74
C MET A 31 20.79 -10.77 -12.00
N PRO A 32 20.00 -9.92 -12.68
CA PRO A 32 19.23 -8.87 -12.02
C PRO A 32 18.27 -9.43 -10.97
N ILE A 33 18.17 -8.78 -9.81
CA ILE A 33 17.30 -9.25 -8.74
C ILE A 33 15.81 -9.11 -9.06
N ILE A 34 15.43 -8.27 -10.03
CA ILE A 34 14.04 -8.20 -10.53
C ILE A 34 13.55 -9.54 -11.13
N GLY A 35 14.46 -10.48 -11.43
CA GLY A 35 14.09 -11.81 -11.90
C GLY A 35 13.54 -12.75 -10.81
N PHE A 36 13.53 -12.35 -9.54
CA PHE A 36 12.98 -13.16 -8.45
C PHE A 36 11.54 -12.76 -8.12
N SER A 37 10.62 -13.72 -8.06
CA SER A 37 9.21 -13.45 -7.72
C SER A 37 9.04 -12.75 -6.36
N THR A 38 9.88 -13.08 -5.38
CA THR A 38 9.91 -12.41 -4.06
C THR A 38 10.36 -10.96 -4.12
N GLN A 39 11.12 -10.57 -5.15
CA GLN A 39 11.50 -9.19 -5.45
C GLN A 39 10.35 -8.46 -6.17
N GLN A 40 9.76 -9.13 -7.16
CA GLN A 40 8.70 -8.59 -8.01
C GLN A 40 7.42 -8.28 -7.22
N ARG A 41 7.07 -9.13 -6.24
CA ARG A 41 5.79 -9.07 -5.52
C ARG A 41 5.40 -7.69 -5.00
N PRO A 42 6.18 -7.07 -4.09
CA PRO A 42 5.84 -5.75 -3.56
C PRO A 42 5.92 -4.63 -4.62
N ILE A 43 6.77 -4.78 -5.63
CA ILE A 43 6.90 -3.81 -6.73
C ILE A 43 5.61 -3.79 -7.56
N VAL A 44 5.15 -4.97 -7.98
CA VAL A 44 3.90 -5.12 -8.74
C VAL A 44 2.71 -4.68 -7.90
N GLU A 45 2.65 -5.05 -6.61
CA GLU A 45 1.58 -4.59 -5.72
C GLU A 45 1.51 -3.07 -5.64
N GLY A 46 2.65 -2.40 -5.40
CA GLY A 46 2.68 -0.94 -5.32
C GLY A 46 2.30 -0.27 -6.65
N TRP A 47 2.66 -0.86 -7.79
CA TRP A 47 2.29 -0.35 -9.11
C TRP A 47 0.77 -0.48 -9.36
N VAL A 48 0.20 -1.65 -9.09
CA VAL A 48 -1.25 -1.91 -9.21
C VAL A 48 -2.05 -0.99 -8.29
N GLN A 49 -1.65 -0.87 -7.02
CA GLN A 49 -2.30 0.02 -6.06
C GLN A 49 -2.18 1.49 -6.50
N GLY A 50 -1.02 1.91 -7.00
CA GLY A 50 -0.81 3.25 -7.52
C GLY A 50 -1.83 3.62 -8.61
N LYS A 51 -2.08 2.72 -9.57
CA LYS A 51 -3.09 2.94 -10.63
C LYS A 51 -4.50 2.98 -10.08
N VAL A 52 -4.90 1.96 -9.32
CA VAL A 52 -6.28 1.82 -8.82
C VAL A 52 -6.64 2.96 -7.86
N LEU A 53 -5.73 3.34 -6.95
CA LEU A 53 -5.98 4.41 -6.00
C LEU A 53 -5.97 5.80 -6.66
N THR A 54 -5.23 5.99 -7.76
CA THR A 54 -5.31 7.23 -8.55
C THR A 54 -6.72 7.41 -9.14
N ALA A 55 -7.27 6.35 -9.73
CA ALA A 55 -8.66 6.37 -10.22
C ALA A 55 -9.65 6.60 -9.08
N PHE A 56 -9.44 5.96 -7.93
CA PHE A 56 -10.28 6.15 -6.75
C PHE A 56 -10.26 7.60 -6.24
N ALA A 57 -9.09 8.24 -6.21
CA ALA A 57 -8.95 9.63 -5.79
C ALA A 57 -9.76 10.57 -6.69
N HIS A 58 -9.62 10.44 -8.01
CA HIS A 58 -10.38 11.27 -8.97
C HIS A 58 -11.89 11.05 -8.82
N TRP A 59 -12.31 9.79 -8.69
CA TRP A 59 -13.72 9.47 -8.48
C TRP A 59 -14.25 10.08 -7.18
N ALA A 60 -13.57 9.88 -6.06
CA ALA A 60 -14.01 10.37 -4.75
C ALA A 60 -14.09 11.90 -4.70
N VAL A 61 -13.18 12.62 -5.36
CA VAL A 61 -13.24 14.08 -5.48
C VAL A 61 -14.41 14.52 -6.37
N SER A 62 -14.71 13.78 -7.44
CA SER A 62 -15.79 14.13 -8.36
C SER A 62 -17.20 13.87 -7.81
N MET A 63 -17.34 12.98 -6.82
CA MET A 63 -18.64 12.51 -6.34
C MET A 63 -19.45 13.58 -5.59
N CYS A 64 -18.79 14.45 -4.82
CA CYS A 64 -19.47 15.55 -4.15
C CYS A 64 -18.59 16.81 -4.18
N PRO A 65 -18.99 17.84 -4.96
CA PRO A 65 -18.25 19.09 -5.05
C PRO A 65 -18.22 19.88 -3.75
N ASP A 66 -19.18 19.64 -2.84
CA ASP A 66 -19.23 20.31 -1.54
C ASP A 66 -18.39 19.52 -0.51
N PRO A 67 -17.23 20.05 -0.08
CA PRO A 67 -16.39 19.41 0.92
C PRO A 67 -17.06 19.32 2.31
N ALA A 68 -18.10 20.11 2.58
CA ALA A 68 -18.84 20.07 3.84
C ALA A 68 -19.92 18.97 3.87
N HIS A 69 -20.23 18.35 2.72
CA HIS A 69 -21.27 17.33 2.65
C HIS A 69 -20.88 16.06 3.43
N PRO A 70 -21.78 15.47 4.25
CA PRO A 70 -21.46 14.27 5.04
C PRO A 70 -20.91 13.10 4.22
N THR A 71 -21.44 12.90 3.01
CA THR A 71 -20.93 11.89 2.07
C THR A 71 -19.47 12.16 1.66
N GLN A 72 -19.07 13.42 1.48
CA GLN A 72 -17.68 13.74 1.13
C GLN A 72 -16.74 13.45 2.30
N HIS A 73 -17.16 13.75 3.53
CA HIS A 73 -16.41 13.39 4.73
C HIS A 73 -16.27 11.87 4.89
N ALA A 74 -17.33 11.12 4.61
CA ALA A 74 -17.33 9.66 4.63
C ALA A 74 -16.38 9.08 3.57
N LEU A 75 -16.46 9.58 2.32
CA LEU A 75 -15.57 9.17 1.24
C LEU A 75 -14.11 9.51 1.55
N GLY A 76 -13.84 10.69 2.15
CA GLY A 76 -12.49 11.06 2.60
C GLY A 76 -11.95 10.11 3.67
N THR A 77 -12.79 9.69 4.62
CA THR A 77 -12.43 8.71 5.65
C THR A 77 -12.12 7.34 5.03
N ILE A 78 -12.98 6.86 4.14
CA ILE A 78 -12.80 5.59 3.42
C ILE A 78 -11.51 5.63 2.62
N PHE A 79 -11.34 6.67 1.80
CA PHE A 79 -10.15 6.87 0.98
C PHE A 79 -8.87 6.89 1.83
N LYS A 80 -8.87 7.64 2.93
CA LYS A 80 -7.73 7.70 3.85
C LYS A 80 -7.39 6.31 4.40
N ALA A 81 -8.37 5.58 4.94
CA ALA A 81 -8.15 4.24 5.48
C ALA A 81 -7.57 3.29 4.43
N THR A 82 -8.10 3.32 3.19
CA THR A 82 -7.61 2.49 2.08
C THR A 82 -6.18 2.84 1.68
N VAL A 83 -5.85 4.13 1.54
CA VAL A 83 -4.50 4.55 1.15
C VAL A 83 -3.47 4.28 2.26
N ILE A 84 -3.85 4.45 3.54
CA ILE A 84 -3.00 4.09 4.70
C ILE A 84 -2.76 2.58 4.79
N LYS A 85 -3.74 1.76 4.40
CA LYS A 85 -3.56 0.32 4.31
C LYS A 85 -2.58 -0.04 3.18
N ALA A 86 -2.82 0.54 2.00
CA ALA A 86 -2.02 0.34 0.79
C ALA A 86 -0.55 0.74 0.98
N SER A 87 -0.28 1.86 1.63
CA SER A 87 1.07 2.40 1.79
C SER A 87 2.03 1.52 2.57
N ARG A 88 1.53 0.53 3.31
CA ARG A 88 2.37 -0.44 4.02
C ARG A 88 3.34 -1.19 3.10
N VAL A 89 3.03 -1.23 1.79
CA VAL A 89 3.95 -1.74 0.77
C VAL A 89 5.29 -1.00 0.72
N LEU A 90 5.36 0.26 1.18
CA LEU A 90 6.60 1.04 1.22
C LEU A 90 7.69 0.40 2.09
N GLY A 91 7.32 -0.21 3.22
CA GLY A 91 8.26 -0.96 4.04
C GLY A 91 8.84 -2.16 3.29
N GLU A 92 7.99 -2.94 2.61
CA GLU A 92 8.43 -4.07 1.78
C GLU A 92 9.32 -3.62 0.61
N LEU A 93 9.00 -2.49 -0.03
CA LEU A 93 9.80 -1.89 -1.10
C LEU A 93 11.18 -1.42 -0.61
N ALA A 94 11.27 -0.88 0.61
CA ALA A 94 12.54 -0.51 1.22
C ALA A 94 13.39 -1.76 1.47
N GLU A 95 12.82 -2.84 2.00
CA GLU A 95 13.51 -4.11 2.20
C GLU A 95 14.02 -4.71 0.89
N ARG A 96 13.25 -4.59 -0.21
CA ARG A 96 13.67 -5.03 -1.55
C ARG A 96 14.91 -4.29 -2.04
N CYS A 97 15.20 -3.10 -1.52
CA CYS A 97 16.43 -2.37 -1.80
C CYS A 97 17.59 -2.71 -0.84
N GLY A 98 17.40 -3.68 0.05
CA GLY A 98 18.35 -4.04 1.11
C GLY A 98 18.62 -2.89 2.07
N TRP A 99 19.80 -2.87 2.69
CA TRP A 99 20.20 -1.77 3.59
C TRP A 99 20.17 -0.39 2.92
N ARG A 100 20.37 -0.32 1.59
CA ARG A 100 20.28 0.94 0.85
C ARG A 100 18.86 1.51 0.83
N GLY A 101 17.82 0.68 0.90
CA GLY A 101 16.43 1.16 1.00
C GLY A 101 16.11 1.87 2.30
N LEU A 102 16.91 1.65 3.35
CA LEU A 102 16.74 2.29 4.65
C LEU A 102 17.45 3.64 4.74
N PHE A 103 18.30 3.97 3.77
CA PHE A 103 18.99 5.26 3.73
C PHE A 103 18.03 6.37 3.36
N ALA A 104 17.98 7.42 4.19
CA ALA A 104 17.12 8.57 3.98
C ALA A 104 17.26 9.17 2.57
N PHE A 105 18.52 9.29 2.09
CA PHE A 105 18.83 9.81 0.75
C PHE A 105 18.13 9.05 -0.39
N ASN A 106 17.79 7.77 -0.18
CA ASN A 106 17.10 6.93 -1.16
C ASN A 106 15.57 7.01 -1.07
N GLN A 107 15.04 7.95 -0.28
CA GLN A 107 13.64 8.37 -0.18
C GLN A 107 12.64 7.34 0.36
N ILE A 108 12.75 6.04 0.07
CA ILE A 108 11.69 5.07 0.36
C ILE A 108 11.34 5.03 1.87
N SER A 109 12.34 4.93 2.74
CA SER A 109 12.11 4.90 4.19
C SER A 109 11.55 6.22 4.74
N GLU A 110 11.98 7.37 4.20
CA GLU A 110 11.43 8.68 4.60
C GLU A 110 9.98 8.84 4.12
N LEU A 111 9.65 8.35 2.93
CA LEU A 111 8.29 8.34 2.41
C LEU A 111 7.38 7.48 3.29
N ASP A 112 7.84 6.30 3.71
CA ASP A 112 7.10 5.41 4.61
C ASP A 112 6.81 6.10 5.95
N LEU A 113 7.85 6.62 6.61
CA LEU A 113 7.73 7.31 7.90
C LEU A 113 6.84 8.56 7.82
N THR A 114 7.05 9.40 6.79
CA THR A 114 6.25 10.61 6.58
C THR A 114 4.79 10.24 6.36
N PHE A 115 4.53 9.20 5.58
CA PHE A 115 3.17 8.78 5.29
C PHE A 115 2.49 8.09 6.48
N GLN A 116 3.25 7.38 7.32
CA GLN A 116 2.74 6.86 8.60
C GLN A 116 2.19 7.99 9.50
N GLY A 117 2.81 9.18 9.49
CA GLY A 117 2.30 10.36 10.18
C GLY A 117 0.86 10.74 9.75
N ASN A 118 0.52 10.55 8.48
CA ASN A 118 -0.83 10.82 7.97
C ASN A 118 -1.88 9.82 8.48
N SER A 119 -1.47 8.69 9.07
CA SER A 119 -2.43 7.78 9.72
C SER A 119 -3.05 8.40 10.97
N ILE A 120 -2.38 9.39 11.57
CA ILE A 120 -2.76 10.06 12.83
C ILE A 120 -3.20 11.51 12.58
N ALA A 121 -2.43 12.26 11.77
CA ALA A 121 -2.75 13.64 11.41
C ALA A 121 -4.07 13.74 10.64
N GLU A 122 -4.77 14.87 10.69
CA GLU A 122 -6.07 15.07 10.02
C GLU A 122 -7.12 14.00 10.43
N GLY A 123 -7.11 13.65 11.72
CA GLY A 123 -7.98 12.65 12.34
C GLY A 123 -7.35 11.26 12.34
N ASP A 124 -7.21 10.67 13.53
CA ASP A 124 -6.71 9.31 13.66
C ASP A 124 -7.57 8.33 12.83
N THR A 125 -6.92 7.52 11.98
CA THR A 125 -7.60 6.67 11.01
C THR A 125 -8.54 5.68 11.69
N LEU A 126 -8.17 5.11 12.85
CA LEU A 126 -9.03 4.19 13.58
C LEU A 126 -10.24 4.93 14.15
N VAL A 127 -10.03 6.10 14.76
CA VAL A 127 -11.11 6.92 15.32
C VAL A 127 -12.10 7.35 14.23
N LEU A 128 -11.60 7.77 13.06
CA LEU A 128 -12.43 8.11 11.91
C LEU A 128 -13.26 6.90 11.44
N CYS A 129 -12.65 5.71 11.33
CA CYS A 129 -13.37 4.49 10.99
C CYS A 129 -14.46 4.13 12.00
N ILE A 130 -14.17 4.26 13.31
CA ILE A 130 -15.15 4.01 14.38
C ILE A 130 -16.36 4.94 14.25
N ARG A 131 -16.10 6.24 14.05
CA ARG A 131 -17.15 7.24 13.85
C ARG A 131 -18.00 6.91 12.62
N LEU A 132 -17.36 6.67 11.48
CA LEU A 132 -18.04 6.34 10.23
C LEU A 132 -18.93 5.11 10.39
N VAL A 133 -18.40 4.01 10.92
CA VAL A 133 -19.18 2.77 11.08
C VAL A 133 -20.32 2.96 12.07
N SER A 134 -20.13 3.73 13.14
CA SER A 134 -21.21 4.07 14.07
C SER A 134 -22.32 4.88 13.40
N GLU A 135 -21.99 5.84 12.52
CA GLU A 135 -22.98 6.60 11.74
C GLU A 135 -23.73 5.71 10.73
N LEU A 136 -23.06 4.74 10.11
CA LEU A 136 -23.68 3.75 9.21
C LEU A 136 -24.63 2.81 9.96
N LEU A 137 -24.19 2.22 11.07
CA LEU A 137 -25.01 1.32 11.89
C LEU A 137 -26.19 2.03 12.55
N GLY A 138 -26.03 3.32 12.86
CA GLY A 138 -27.10 4.19 13.36
C GLY A 138 -28.05 4.71 12.28
N GLY A 139 -27.84 4.37 11.00
CA GLY A 139 -28.67 4.83 9.88
C GLY A 139 -28.60 6.34 9.60
N LYS A 140 -27.58 7.03 10.12
CA LYS A 140 -27.41 8.49 9.98
C LYS A 140 -26.74 8.89 8.67
N LEU A 141 -26.05 7.93 8.05
CA LEU A 141 -25.29 8.11 6.82
C LEU A 141 -25.62 6.96 5.87
N GLN A 142 -25.69 7.28 4.57
CA GLN A 142 -25.75 6.28 3.51
C GLN A 142 -24.56 6.49 2.57
N LEU A 143 -23.92 5.40 2.18
CA LEU A 143 -22.83 5.40 1.21
C LEU A 143 -23.36 5.20 -0.20
N PRO A 144 -22.60 5.59 -1.24
CA PRO A 144 -22.90 5.23 -2.62
C PRO A 144 -23.12 3.72 -2.76
N THR A 145 -24.20 3.35 -3.46
CA THR A 145 -24.57 1.97 -3.69
C THR A 145 -23.51 1.23 -4.51
N CYS A 146 -23.25 -0.02 -4.13
CA CYS A 146 -22.43 -0.94 -4.91
C CYS A 146 -22.96 -1.07 -6.34
N GLN A 147 -22.09 -0.96 -7.35
CA GLN A 147 -22.48 -1.02 -8.77
C GLN A 147 -22.69 -2.46 -9.23
N ASN A 148 -21.84 -3.38 -8.76
CA ASN A 148 -21.94 -4.79 -9.08
C ASN A 148 -21.75 -5.65 -7.82
N ALA A 149 -22.86 -6.12 -7.25
CA ALA A 149 -22.87 -6.94 -6.04
C ALA A 149 -22.27 -8.35 -6.23
N LEU A 150 -21.97 -8.76 -7.47
CA LEU A 150 -21.41 -10.08 -7.76
C LEU A 150 -19.88 -10.12 -7.71
N THR A 151 -19.20 -8.97 -7.60
CA THR A 151 -17.73 -8.97 -7.49
C THR A 151 -17.30 -9.55 -6.14
N PRO A 152 -16.19 -10.31 -6.08
CA PRO A 152 -15.65 -10.82 -4.83
C PRO A 152 -15.47 -9.74 -3.74
N LEU A 153 -15.01 -8.54 -4.10
CA LEU A 153 -14.89 -7.42 -3.16
C LEU A 153 -16.25 -6.96 -2.61
N ALA A 154 -17.28 -6.86 -3.45
CA ALA A 154 -18.62 -6.50 -2.99
C ALA A 154 -19.22 -7.57 -2.07
N GLN A 155 -19.02 -8.85 -2.39
CA GLN A 155 -19.45 -9.96 -1.54
C GLN A 155 -18.71 -9.97 -0.20
N GLN A 156 -17.41 -9.62 -0.19
CA GLN A 156 -16.64 -9.50 1.05
C GLN A 156 -17.15 -8.36 1.93
N GLU A 157 -17.40 -7.18 1.36
CA GLU A 157 -18.02 -6.05 2.06
C GLU A 157 -19.38 -6.45 2.66
N HIS A 158 -20.23 -7.07 1.84
CA HIS A 158 -21.58 -7.46 2.26
C HIS A 158 -21.54 -8.47 3.41
N ARG A 159 -20.67 -9.49 3.32
CA ARG A 159 -20.48 -10.48 4.40
C ARG A 159 -20.04 -9.82 5.71
N LEU A 160 -19.04 -8.93 5.65
CA LEU A 160 -18.52 -8.27 6.84
C LEU A 160 -19.53 -7.30 7.46
N MET A 161 -20.26 -6.54 6.64
CA MET A 161 -21.35 -5.67 7.13
C MET A 161 -22.45 -6.48 7.81
N THR A 162 -22.86 -7.59 7.21
CA THR A 162 -23.91 -8.49 7.75
C THR A 162 -23.48 -9.09 9.08
N GLU A 163 -22.23 -9.54 9.19
CA GLU A 163 -21.66 -10.06 10.43
C GLU A 163 -21.68 -9.01 11.55
N ILE A 164 -21.25 -7.78 11.26
CA ILE A 164 -21.27 -6.68 12.23
C ILE A 164 -22.70 -6.33 12.65
N GLN A 165 -23.66 -6.34 11.73
CA GLN A 165 -25.07 -6.10 12.02
C GLN A 165 -25.68 -7.23 12.88
N SER A 166 -25.30 -8.49 12.68
CA SER A 166 -25.69 -9.62 13.54
C SER A 166 -25.17 -9.40 14.96
N ARG A 167 -23.88 -9.13 15.11
CA ARG A 167 -23.25 -8.83 16.41
C ARG A 167 -23.90 -7.64 17.12
N LEU A 168 -24.25 -6.60 16.35
CA LEU A 168 -24.94 -5.44 16.90
C LEU A 168 -26.33 -5.82 17.45
N THR A 169 -27.03 -6.71 16.77
CA THR A 169 -28.34 -7.21 17.21
C THR A 169 -28.19 -8.04 18.49
N GLU A 170 -27.19 -8.92 18.54
CA GLU A 170 -26.89 -9.77 19.71
C GLU A 170 -26.60 -8.97 20.98
N ILE A 171 -25.87 -7.85 20.88
CA ILE A 171 -25.57 -7.01 22.04
C ILE A 171 -26.74 -6.09 22.45
N GLY A 172 -27.87 -6.13 21.75
CA GLY A 172 -29.08 -5.34 22.06
C GLY A 172 -29.27 -4.07 21.22
N GLY A 173 -28.65 -4.00 20.03
CA GLY A 173 -28.85 -2.96 19.03
C GLY A 173 -28.01 -1.69 19.22
N TYR A 174 -28.16 -0.73 18.30
CA TYR A 174 -27.38 0.51 18.26
C TYR A 174 -27.50 1.39 19.52
N GLY A 175 -28.58 1.25 20.30
CA GLY A 175 -28.71 1.91 21.61
C GLY A 175 -27.56 1.57 22.58
N LYS A 176 -26.80 0.50 22.32
CA LYS A 176 -25.67 0.03 23.14
C LYS A 176 -24.30 0.53 22.67
N HIS A 177 -24.23 1.46 21.71
CA HIS A 177 -22.98 1.96 21.12
C HIS A 177 -21.96 2.59 22.10
N ARG A 178 -22.38 2.90 23.34
CA ARG A 178 -21.50 3.42 24.41
C ARG A 178 -21.16 2.41 25.49
N THR A 179 -21.48 1.13 25.29
CA THR A 179 -21.27 0.07 26.28
C THR A 179 -20.00 -0.72 26.00
N GLU A 180 -19.50 -1.40 27.03
CA GLU A 180 -18.37 -2.32 26.91
C GLU A 180 -18.63 -3.45 25.91
N ALA A 181 -19.88 -3.89 25.77
CA ALA A 181 -20.25 -4.90 24.76
C ALA A 181 -19.97 -4.40 23.34
N PHE A 182 -20.25 -3.13 23.04
CA PHE A 182 -19.93 -2.53 21.73
C PHE A 182 -18.41 -2.40 21.52
N ASN A 183 -17.68 -2.01 22.57
CA ASN A 183 -16.22 -1.96 22.55
C ASN A 183 -15.61 -3.32 22.15
N GLN A 184 -16.10 -4.41 22.72
CA GLN A 184 -15.56 -5.75 22.49
C GLN A 184 -16.00 -6.38 21.16
N HIS A 185 -17.25 -6.14 20.74
CA HIS A 185 -17.85 -6.90 19.63
C HIS A 185 -17.91 -6.14 18.31
N ILE A 186 -17.83 -4.80 18.33
CA ILE A 186 -18.02 -3.96 17.12
C ILE A 186 -16.78 -3.15 16.78
N LEU A 187 -16.17 -2.44 17.74
CA LEU A 187 -15.03 -1.55 17.48
C LEU A 187 -13.84 -2.23 16.75
N PRO A 188 -13.46 -3.49 17.06
CA PRO A 188 -12.35 -4.16 16.37
C PRO A 188 -12.58 -4.31 14.86
N PHE A 189 -13.85 -4.35 14.42
CA PHE A 189 -14.22 -4.52 13.02
C PHE A 189 -14.41 -3.20 12.27
N CYS A 190 -14.43 -2.06 12.96
CA CYS A 190 -14.71 -0.77 12.32
C CYS A 190 -13.67 -0.44 11.23
N ARG A 191 -12.38 -0.53 11.54
CA ARG A 191 -11.32 -0.28 10.54
C ARG A 191 -11.31 -1.33 9.42
N PRO A 192 -11.33 -2.65 9.70
CA PRO A 192 -11.45 -3.66 8.65
C PRO A 192 -12.65 -3.47 7.71
N LEU A 193 -13.81 -3.08 8.24
CA LEU A 193 -14.99 -2.79 7.43
C LEU A 193 -14.75 -1.62 6.48
N VAL A 194 -14.23 -0.51 7.00
CA VAL A 194 -13.95 0.69 6.18
C VAL A 194 -12.88 0.42 5.12
N GLU A 195 -11.82 -0.32 5.46
CA GLU A 195 -10.81 -0.78 4.49
C GLU A 195 -11.46 -1.63 3.38
N THR A 196 -12.36 -2.56 3.73
CA THR A 196 -13.07 -3.42 2.77
C THR A 196 -13.99 -2.62 1.84
N ILE A 197 -14.77 -1.69 2.39
CA ILE A 197 -15.62 -0.77 1.62
C ILE A 197 -14.77 0.01 0.61
N GLY A 198 -13.64 0.55 1.07
CA GLY A 198 -12.77 1.34 0.23
C GLY A 198 -12.08 0.54 -0.87
N HIS A 199 -11.70 -0.73 -0.61
CA HIS A 199 -11.18 -1.60 -1.66
C HIS A 199 -12.20 -1.85 -2.77
N ARG A 200 -13.47 -2.14 -2.43
CA ARG A 200 -14.54 -2.26 -3.42
C ARG A 200 -14.73 -0.96 -4.19
N MET A 201 -14.86 0.18 -3.51
CA MET A 201 -15.05 1.48 -4.18
C MET A 201 -13.88 1.82 -5.11
N ALA A 202 -12.65 1.52 -4.71
CA ALA A 202 -11.46 1.75 -5.52
C ALA A 202 -11.45 0.87 -6.78
N TYR A 203 -11.83 -0.41 -6.66
CA TYR A 203 -11.98 -1.31 -7.80
C TYR A 203 -13.03 -0.79 -8.79
N GLU A 204 -14.21 -0.40 -8.31
CA GLU A 204 -15.28 0.14 -9.17
C GLU A 204 -14.85 1.45 -9.86
N ALA A 205 -14.17 2.34 -9.14
CA ALA A 205 -13.65 3.58 -9.69
C ALA A 205 -12.60 3.33 -10.79
N ALA A 206 -11.71 2.36 -10.57
CA ALA A 206 -10.70 1.95 -11.54
C ALA A 206 -11.31 1.30 -12.77
N GLN A 207 -12.30 0.42 -12.59
CA GLN A 207 -13.06 -0.19 -13.68
C GLN A 207 -13.74 0.89 -14.55
N ARG A 208 -14.41 1.86 -13.92
CA ARG A 208 -15.05 2.98 -14.62
C ARG A 208 -14.06 3.88 -15.36
N SER A 209 -12.83 3.98 -14.86
CA SER A 209 -11.76 4.78 -15.47
C SER A 209 -11.04 4.06 -16.61
N GLY A 210 -11.42 2.82 -16.93
CA GLY A 210 -10.84 2.06 -18.04
C GLY A 210 -9.49 1.42 -17.72
N ILE A 211 -9.17 1.17 -16.45
CA ILE A 211 -8.00 0.37 -16.06
C ILE A 211 -8.14 -1.05 -16.64
N SER A 212 -7.02 -1.63 -17.10
CA SER A 212 -7.06 -2.94 -17.76
C SER A 212 -7.60 -4.05 -16.85
N PRO A 213 -8.33 -5.04 -17.41
CA PRO A 213 -8.87 -6.15 -16.63
C PRO A 213 -7.81 -6.91 -15.83
N ASP A 214 -6.61 -7.11 -16.38
CA ASP A 214 -5.52 -7.83 -15.71
C ASP A 214 -5.07 -7.11 -14.42
N VAL A 215 -5.00 -5.78 -14.44
CA VAL A 215 -4.66 -4.96 -13.27
C VAL A 215 -5.77 -5.04 -12.22
N LEU A 216 -7.03 -4.99 -12.64
CA LEU A 216 -8.19 -5.07 -11.74
C LEU A 216 -8.28 -6.45 -11.08
N GLU A 217 -8.08 -7.52 -11.85
CA GLU A 217 -8.09 -8.88 -11.34
C GLU A 217 -6.96 -9.09 -10.30
N LEU A 218 -5.75 -8.62 -10.60
CA LEU A 218 -4.65 -8.71 -9.66
C LEU A 218 -4.90 -7.87 -8.40
N TYR A 219 -5.46 -6.66 -8.54
CA TYR A 219 -5.83 -5.83 -7.38
C TYR A 219 -6.84 -6.53 -6.47
N GLU A 220 -7.88 -7.16 -7.04
CA GLU A 220 -8.87 -7.93 -6.29
C GLU A 220 -8.22 -9.08 -5.52
N ARG A 221 -7.36 -9.87 -6.18
CA ARG A 221 -6.65 -10.98 -5.52
C ARG A 221 -5.73 -10.52 -4.40
N LEU A 222 -4.97 -9.43 -4.61
CA LEU A 222 -4.08 -8.84 -3.61
C LEU A 222 -4.85 -8.40 -2.35
N THR A 223 -6.02 -7.81 -2.54
CA THR A 223 -6.83 -7.25 -1.45
C THR A 223 -7.64 -8.32 -0.72
N THR A 224 -8.19 -9.32 -1.42
CA THR A 224 -8.90 -10.45 -0.81
C THR A 224 -7.93 -11.45 -0.14
N GLY A 225 -6.77 -11.71 -0.72
CA GLY A 225 -5.77 -12.65 -0.18
C GLY A 225 -5.19 -12.21 1.18
N LYS A 226 -5.01 -10.90 1.39
CA LYS A 226 -4.55 -10.34 2.68
C LYS A 226 -5.65 -10.28 3.74
N ALA A 227 -6.93 -10.36 3.36
CA ALA A 227 -8.06 -10.30 4.29
C ALA A 227 -8.33 -11.62 5.04
N LEU A 228 -7.75 -12.73 4.58
CA LEU A 228 -7.93 -14.07 5.17
C LEU A 228 -7.29 -14.24 6.56
N ILE A 229 -6.52 -13.25 7.04
CA ILE A 229 -5.83 -13.28 8.35
C ILE A 229 -6.79 -12.94 9.51
N HIS A 230 -8.00 -12.45 9.23
CA HIS A 230 -8.99 -12.08 10.25
C HIS A 230 -10.20 -13.03 10.35
N LEU A 231 -10.23 -14.12 9.57
CA LEU A 231 -11.26 -15.15 9.67
C LEU A 231 -10.90 -16.20 10.73
N PRO A 232 -11.89 -16.86 11.36
CA PRO A 232 -11.64 -17.96 12.29
C PRO A 232 -10.77 -19.04 11.63
N ALA A 233 -9.92 -19.69 12.42
CA ALA A 233 -8.92 -20.68 11.98
C ALA A 233 -9.46 -21.83 11.09
N GLN A 234 -10.78 -22.00 11.00
CA GLN A 234 -11.42 -23.03 10.16
C GLN A 234 -11.31 -22.75 8.65
N ASP A 235 -11.13 -21.49 8.22
CA ASP A 235 -10.95 -21.13 6.79
C ASP A 235 -9.48 -21.03 6.34
N VAL A 236 -8.53 -21.15 7.28
CA VAL A 236 -7.08 -20.99 7.02
C VAL A 236 -6.48 -22.19 6.26
N SER A 237 -7.21 -23.30 6.18
CA SER A 237 -6.81 -24.52 5.45
C SER A 237 -6.69 -24.33 3.92
N ARG A 238 -7.01 -23.14 3.39
CA ARG A 238 -6.93 -22.80 1.96
C ARG A 238 -5.85 -21.79 1.59
N VAL A 239 -5.02 -21.32 2.53
CA VAL A 239 -3.87 -20.47 2.20
C VAL A 239 -2.78 -21.35 1.57
N ARG A 240 -2.98 -21.70 0.29
CA ARG A 240 -1.92 -22.28 -0.54
C ARG A 240 -0.84 -21.23 -0.68
N CYS A 241 0.36 -21.56 -0.23
CA CYS A 241 1.58 -20.78 -0.45
C CYS A 241 2.03 -20.80 -1.92
N GLU A 242 1.22 -21.37 -2.82
CA GLU A 242 1.54 -21.70 -4.20
C GLU A 242 0.24 -21.55 -5.00
N ASP A 243 0.03 -20.40 -5.63
CA ASP A 243 -0.98 -20.26 -6.66
C ASP A 243 -0.27 -19.96 -7.97
N PRO A 244 0.02 -20.97 -8.81
CA PRO A 244 0.75 -20.80 -10.08
C PRO A 244 0.10 -19.79 -11.03
N LEU A 245 -1.21 -19.56 -10.89
CA LEU A 245 -1.98 -18.55 -11.65
C LEU A 245 -1.61 -17.11 -11.27
N VAL A 246 -0.90 -16.92 -10.15
CA VAL A 246 -0.38 -15.63 -9.72
C VAL A 246 0.90 -15.32 -10.49
N ASP A 247 1.79 -16.29 -10.72
CA ASP A 247 3.08 -16.00 -11.36
C ASP A 247 2.93 -15.56 -12.83
N GLU A 248 2.05 -16.20 -13.62
CA GLU A 248 1.80 -15.78 -15.02
C GLU A 248 1.18 -14.38 -15.13
N GLN A 249 0.30 -14.02 -14.18
CA GLN A 249 -0.28 -12.68 -14.12
C GLN A 249 0.75 -11.63 -13.70
N TYR A 250 1.64 -11.97 -12.77
CA TYR A 250 2.73 -11.09 -12.38
C TYR A 250 3.67 -10.81 -13.56
N GLU A 251 4.02 -11.81 -14.36
CA GLU A 251 4.85 -11.62 -15.56
C GLU A 251 4.17 -10.72 -16.60
N THR A 252 2.86 -10.89 -16.82
CA THR A 252 2.07 -10.00 -17.70
C THR A 252 2.10 -8.55 -17.21
N ILE A 253 1.90 -8.34 -15.91
CA ILE A 253 1.90 -7.01 -15.30
C ILE A 253 3.30 -6.39 -15.27
N ILE A 254 4.35 -7.17 -15.06
CA ILE A 254 5.74 -6.71 -15.16
C ILE A 254 6.06 -6.28 -16.58
N ALA A 255 5.64 -7.04 -17.58
CA ALA A 255 5.81 -6.65 -18.98
C ALA A 255 5.10 -5.32 -19.28
N GLN A 256 3.89 -5.13 -18.78
CA GLN A 256 3.17 -3.85 -18.89
C GLN A 256 3.91 -2.73 -18.16
N MET A 257 4.37 -2.96 -16.93
CA MET A 257 5.12 -1.98 -16.14
C MET A 257 6.42 -1.56 -16.86
N ARG A 258 7.15 -2.51 -17.45
CA ARG A 258 8.35 -2.24 -18.26
C ARG A 258 8.04 -1.45 -19.52
N SER A 259 6.94 -1.78 -20.20
CA SER A 259 6.50 -1.04 -21.39
C SER A 259 6.17 0.42 -21.05
N GLU A 260 5.43 0.65 -19.98
CA GLU A 260 5.10 2.00 -19.50
C GLU A 260 6.34 2.76 -19.01
N ALA A 261 7.31 2.06 -18.42
CA ALA A 261 8.57 2.60 -17.94
C ALA A 261 9.47 3.20 -19.03
N LEU A 262 9.27 2.84 -20.31
CA LEU A 262 10.00 3.39 -21.45
C LEU A 262 9.64 4.85 -21.73
N CYS A 263 8.44 5.27 -21.33
CA CYS A 263 8.01 6.65 -21.39
C CYS A 263 8.35 7.37 -20.08
N HIS A 264 8.68 8.65 -20.18
CA HIS A 264 8.86 9.48 -18.99
C HIS A 264 7.50 9.65 -18.28
N ASP A 265 7.43 9.20 -17.02
CA ASP A 265 6.28 9.43 -16.14
C ASP A 265 6.60 10.68 -15.29
N PRO A 266 5.67 11.66 -15.14
CA PRO A 266 5.86 12.81 -14.25
C PRO A 266 6.29 12.45 -12.82
N ILE A 267 6.08 11.22 -12.36
CA ILE A 267 6.61 10.73 -11.08
C ILE A 267 8.14 10.73 -11.02
N ASP A 268 8.81 10.55 -12.17
CA ASP A 268 10.27 10.48 -12.29
C ASP A 268 10.93 11.80 -11.88
N ASP A 269 10.24 12.94 -12.04
CA ASP A 269 10.71 14.27 -11.62
C ASP A 269 10.80 14.42 -10.10
N TYR A 270 10.08 13.58 -9.34
CA TYR A 270 10.09 13.58 -7.87
C TYR A 270 11.11 12.61 -7.28
N ILE A 271 11.83 11.85 -8.12
CA ILE A 271 12.81 10.86 -7.69
C ILE A 271 14.18 11.51 -7.54
N THR A 272 14.55 11.76 -6.28
CA THR A 272 15.88 12.24 -5.90
C THR A 272 16.79 11.12 -5.40
N ALA A 273 16.27 9.89 -5.25
CA ALA A 273 17.02 8.75 -4.76
C ALA A 273 18.22 8.43 -5.66
N PRO A 274 19.46 8.43 -5.15
CA PRO A 274 20.64 8.16 -5.97
C PRO A 274 20.75 6.70 -6.41
N ILE A 275 20.11 5.75 -5.70
CA ILE A 275 20.17 4.32 -6.05
C ILE A 275 19.49 3.94 -7.38
N VAL A 276 18.79 4.87 -8.03
CA VAL A 276 18.08 4.57 -9.28
C VAL A 276 18.98 4.47 -10.51
N SER A 277 20.23 4.94 -10.45
CA SER A 277 21.22 4.72 -11.51
C SER A 277 22.65 4.61 -10.93
N GLU A 278 23.59 4.10 -11.72
CA GLU A 278 25.01 4.05 -11.32
C GLU A 278 25.60 5.45 -11.23
N GLU A 279 25.42 6.25 -12.27
CA GLU A 279 25.89 7.64 -12.33
C GLU A 279 25.41 8.46 -11.12
N ARG A 280 24.12 8.39 -10.76
CA ARG A 280 23.59 9.11 -9.59
C ARG A 280 24.16 8.57 -8.29
N TRP A 281 24.38 7.26 -8.19
CA TRP A 281 24.97 6.64 -7.01
C TRP A 281 26.43 7.05 -6.82
N GLU A 282 27.23 7.01 -7.89
CA GLU A 282 28.65 7.43 -7.89
C GLU A 282 28.77 8.91 -7.53
N ASN A 283 28.05 9.79 -8.25
CA ASN A 283 28.03 11.23 -7.97
C ASN A 283 27.63 11.52 -6.51
N PHE A 284 26.64 10.80 -5.99
CA PHE A 284 26.24 10.92 -4.58
C PHE A 284 27.38 10.50 -3.64
N THR A 285 28.00 9.34 -3.87
CA THR A 285 29.10 8.87 -3.01
C THR A 285 30.31 9.78 -3.02
N GLU A 286 30.66 10.38 -4.17
CA GLU A 286 31.75 11.35 -4.29
C GLU A 286 31.46 12.66 -3.55
N SER A 287 30.18 13.02 -3.40
CA SER A 287 29.77 14.20 -2.65
C SER A 287 29.81 14.04 -1.12
N LEU A 288 29.99 12.81 -0.61
CA LEU A 288 29.98 12.55 0.83
C LEU A 288 31.28 13.01 1.50
N LEU A 289 31.15 13.62 2.68
CA LEU A 289 32.29 14.01 3.50
C LEU A 289 33.04 12.76 4.00
N CYS A 290 34.33 12.66 3.65
CA CYS A 290 35.21 11.64 4.21
C CYS A 290 35.88 12.13 5.49
N PHE A 291 35.78 11.33 6.56
CA PHE A 291 36.60 11.53 7.74
C PHE A 291 38.03 11.09 7.43
N SER A 292 38.97 12.04 7.44
CA SER A 292 40.39 11.72 7.39
C SER A 292 40.91 11.46 8.81
N PRO A 293 41.78 10.45 9.01
CA PRO A 293 42.47 10.31 10.27
C PRO A 293 43.26 11.60 10.58
N PRO A 294 43.39 11.99 11.86
CA PRO A 294 44.21 13.14 12.21
C PRO A 294 45.63 12.93 11.65
N ALA A 295 46.13 13.93 10.92
CA ALA A 295 47.50 13.92 10.41
C ALA A 295 48.44 13.64 11.59
N SER A 296 49.22 12.56 11.47
CA SER A 296 50.11 11.97 12.47
C SER A 296 50.50 12.90 13.63
N LEU A 297 50.06 12.57 14.85
CA LEU A 297 50.78 12.99 16.05
C LEU A 297 52.20 12.42 15.94
N ASP A 298 53.16 13.32 15.74
CA ASP A 298 54.58 13.00 15.75
C ASP A 298 54.93 12.12 16.93
N LYS A 299 55.75 11.11 16.65
CA LYS A 299 56.26 10.10 17.57
C LYS A 299 56.77 10.74 18.86
N CYS A 300 55.93 10.80 19.89
CA CYS A 300 56.42 10.98 21.25
C CYS A 300 57.05 9.64 21.67
N LYS A 301 58.36 9.52 21.44
CA LYS A 301 59.17 8.37 21.88
C LYS A 301 58.98 8.19 23.39
N PRO A 302 58.76 6.96 23.90
CA PRO A 302 58.88 6.72 25.32
C PRO A 302 60.36 6.90 25.69
N LYS A 303 60.65 7.82 26.61
CA LYS A 303 61.92 7.80 27.35
C LYS A 303 61.81 6.68 28.40
N LEU A 304 62.77 5.77 28.34
CA LEU A 304 63.08 4.77 29.38
C LEU A 304 63.17 5.42 30.76
#